data_AF-A0A7R7RKB1-F1
#
_entry.id   AF-A0A7R7RKB1-F1
#
_cell.length_a   1.000
_cell.length_b   1.000
_cell.length_c   1.000
_cell.angle_alpha   90.00
_cell.angle_beta   90.00
_cell.angle_gamma   90.00
#
_symmetry.space_group_name_H-M   'P 1'
#
loop_
_entity.id
_entity.type
_entity.pdbx_description
1 polymer ?
#
loop_
_entity_poly.entity_id
_entity_poly.type
_entity_poly.pdbx_seq_one_letter_code
_entity_poly.pdbx_strand_id
1 'polypeptide(L)'
;MVDLHTDEASPAVKARFKEGAVRVIVDRDRCEGNAVCLGIAPDIFDLDDEDYAVVKLDPIPADQEQLAEQAIAECPRAALSRGD
;
A
#
# COMPACT_ATOMS: atom_id res chain seq x y z
N MET A 1 24.79 -25.17 30.08
CA MET A 1 25.06 -24.41 28.85
C MET A 1 24.49 -25.24 27.71
N VAL A 2 23.18 -25.13 27.49
CA VAL A 2 22.56 -25.60 26.26
C VAL A 2 22.18 -24.32 25.57
N ASP A 3 23.06 -23.89 24.66
CA ASP A 3 22.87 -22.74 23.81
C ASP A 3 21.59 -22.97 22.99
N LEU A 4 20.52 -22.26 23.39
CA LEU A 4 19.36 -22.02 22.56
C LEU A 4 19.86 -21.23 21.35
N HIS A 5 20.30 -21.96 20.32
CA HIS A 5 20.54 -21.39 19.02
C HIS A 5 19.16 -21.01 18.47
N THR A 6 18.93 -19.69 18.52
CA THR A 6 17.88 -18.94 17.86
C THR A 6 17.64 -19.53 16.47
N ASP A 7 16.38 -19.82 16.17
CA ASP A 7 15.91 -20.22 14.85
C ASP A 7 16.09 -19.02 13.90
N GLU A 8 17.29 -18.90 13.34
CA GLU A 8 17.66 -17.95 12.28
C GLU A 8 16.97 -18.37 10.97
N ALA A 9 15.64 -18.26 10.92
CA ALA A 9 14.88 -18.41 9.71
C ALA A 9 14.81 -17.05 8.99
N SER A 10 15.89 -16.67 8.31
CA SER A 10 15.82 -15.69 7.23
C SER A 10 16.10 -16.36 5.89
N PRO A 11 15.08 -16.49 5.04
CA PRO A 11 15.29 -16.28 3.63
C PRO A 11 14.18 -15.41 3.02
N ALA A 12 14.60 -14.27 2.49
CA ALA A 12 13.84 -13.49 1.54
C ALA A 12 13.40 -14.35 0.33
N VAL A 13 12.35 -13.85 -0.33
CA VAL A 13 11.85 -14.18 -1.67
C VAL A 13 10.70 -15.20 -1.72
N LYS A 14 9.50 -14.63 -1.93
CA LYS A 14 8.19 -15.25 -2.23
C LYS A 14 7.38 -15.65 -1.01
N ALA A 15 6.97 -14.63 -0.23
CA ALA A 15 5.70 -14.72 0.47
C ALA A 15 4.65 -15.11 -0.57
N ARG A 16 4.08 -16.29 -0.40
CA ARG A 16 2.95 -16.77 -1.17
C ARG A 16 1.89 -15.69 -1.12
N PHE A 17 1.72 -14.91 -2.19
CA PHE A 17 0.67 -13.90 -2.27
C PHE A 17 -0.65 -14.64 -2.02
N LYS A 18 -1.23 -14.44 -0.83
CA LYS A 18 -2.57 -14.92 -0.51
C LYS A 18 -3.50 -14.38 -1.58
N GLU A 19 -4.34 -15.23 -2.15
CA GLU A 19 -5.51 -14.80 -2.92
C GLU A 19 -6.23 -13.69 -2.13
N GLY A 20 -6.40 -12.51 -2.74
CA GLY A 20 -6.97 -11.31 -2.10
C GLY A 20 -6.05 -10.09 -1.98
N ALA A 21 -4.90 -10.06 -2.66
CA ALA A 21 -4.05 -8.88 -2.68
C ALA A 21 -4.46 -7.93 -3.83
N VAL A 22 -4.82 -6.68 -3.51
CA VAL A 22 -5.26 -5.67 -4.49
C VAL A 22 -4.14 -4.71 -4.85
N ARG A 23 -4.18 -4.10 -6.04
CA ARG A 23 -3.27 -3.02 -6.40
C ARG A 23 -4.02 -1.70 -6.46
N VAL A 24 -3.30 -0.62 -6.20
CA VAL A 24 -3.79 0.74 -6.44
C VAL A 24 -2.87 1.42 -7.44
N ILE A 25 -3.46 2.05 -8.45
CA ILE A 25 -2.77 2.83 -9.47
C ILE A 25 -3.02 4.32 -9.17
N VAL A 26 -1.95 5.11 -9.18
CA VAL A 26 -2.00 6.57 -9.06
C VAL A 26 -1.86 7.21 -10.44
N ASP A 27 -2.87 7.96 -10.85
CA ASP A 27 -2.80 8.89 -11.97
C ASP A 27 -2.17 10.21 -11.49
N ARG A 28 -0.89 10.41 -11.81
CA ARG A 28 -0.13 11.60 -11.39
C ARG A 28 -0.64 12.88 -12.07
N ASP A 29 -1.20 12.80 -13.28
CA ASP A 29 -1.72 13.96 -13.99
C ASP A 29 -2.98 14.53 -13.31
N ARG A 30 -3.70 13.67 -12.57
CA ARG A 30 -4.90 14.05 -11.81
C ARG A 30 -4.63 14.30 -10.32
N CYS A 31 -3.53 13.80 -9.80
CA CYS A 31 -3.17 13.98 -8.40
C CYS A 31 -2.78 15.44 -8.14
N GLU A 32 -3.37 16.07 -7.13
CA GLU A 32 -3.10 17.47 -6.75
C GLU A 32 -2.62 17.58 -5.30
N GLY A 33 -2.00 16.52 -4.76
CA GLY A 33 -1.38 16.54 -3.43
C GLY A 33 -2.33 16.77 -2.24
N ASN A 34 -3.62 16.44 -2.38
CA ASN A 34 -4.62 16.67 -1.31
C ASN A 34 -4.40 15.81 -0.05
N ALA A 35 -3.48 14.84 -0.06
CA ALA A 35 -3.12 13.97 1.07
C ALA A 35 -4.26 13.15 1.72
N VAL A 36 -5.47 13.11 1.15
CA VAL A 36 -6.62 12.36 1.71
C VAL A 36 -6.31 10.86 1.85
N CYS A 37 -5.65 10.27 0.85
CA CYS A 37 -5.26 8.86 0.87
C CYS A 37 -4.25 8.54 2.00
N LEU A 38 -3.26 9.41 2.22
CA LEU A 38 -2.32 9.31 3.35
C LEU A 38 -3.06 9.41 4.69
N GLY A 39 -4.07 10.27 4.80
CA GLY A 39 -4.88 10.42 6.01
C GLY A 39 -5.75 9.18 6.32
N ILE A 40 -6.25 8.50 5.29
CA ILE A 40 -7.10 7.30 5.44
C ILE A 40 -6.26 6.06 5.71
N ALA A 41 -5.19 5.87 4.93
CA ALA A 41 -4.40 4.65 4.93
C ALA A 41 -2.89 4.97 4.91
N PRO A 42 -2.34 5.47 6.02
CA PRO A 42 -0.94 5.90 6.10
C PRO A 42 0.06 4.76 5.95
N ASP A 43 -0.36 3.50 6.12
CA ASP A 43 0.48 2.33 5.87
C ASP A 43 0.56 1.98 4.37
N ILE A 44 -0.45 2.39 3.58
CA ILE A 44 -0.59 2.09 2.14
C ILE A 44 -0.03 3.21 1.28
N PHE A 45 -0.28 4.47 1.66
CA PHE A 45 0.08 5.64 0.86
C PHE A 45 1.15 6.49 1.52
N ASP A 46 1.93 7.17 0.69
CA ASP A 46 2.79 8.27 1.07
C ASP A 46 2.67 9.42 0.06
N LEU A 47 3.34 10.52 0.35
CA LEU A 47 3.62 11.56 -0.63
C LEU A 47 5.12 11.57 -0.95
N ASP A 48 5.47 11.76 -2.22
CA ASP A 48 6.85 11.99 -2.61
C ASP A 48 7.30 13.44 -2.37
N ASP A 49 8.49 13.79 -2.84
CA ASP A 49 9.10 15.11 -2.68
C ASP A 49 8.39 16.23 -3.46
N GLU A 50 7.50 15.86 -4.40
CA GLU A 50 6.65 16.76 -5.17
C GLU A 50 5.19 16.77 -4.65
N ASP A 51 4.94 16.23 -3.45
CA ASP A 51 3.63 16.09 -2.81
C ASP A 51 2.64 15.18 -3.57
N TYR A 52 3.10 14.35 -4.51
CA TYR A 52 2.24 13.40 -5.23
C TYR A 52 2.10 12.09 -4.47
N ALA A 53 0.89 11.51 -4.53
CA ALA A 53 0.63 10.23 -3.90
C ALA A 53 1.48 9.11 -4.50
N VAL A 54 2.05 8.27 -3.64
CA VAL A 54 2.75 7.02 -3.98
C VAL A 54 2.20 5.87 -3.14
N VAL A 55 2.26 4.66 -3.67
CA VAL A 55 1.80 3.43 -2.99
C VAL A 55 3.00 2.71 -2.38
N LYS A 56 3.00 2.54 -1.06
CA LYS A 56 4.05 1.84 -0.29
C LYS A 56 3.92 0.33 -0.32
N LEU A 57 2.69 -0.18 -0.46
CA LEU A 57 2.37 -1.59 -0.43
C LEU A 57 1.79 -2.02 -1.79
N ASP A 58 2.59 -2.71 -2.59
CA ASP A 58 2.14 -3.32 -3.84
C ASP A 58 2.60 -4.80 -3.91
N PRO A 59 1.68 -5.78 -3.84
CA PRO A 59 0.24 -5.62 -3.70
C PRO A 59 -0.16 -5.31 -2.24
N ILE A 60 -1.33 -4.70 -2.07
CA ILE A 60 -1.93 -4.37 -0.77
C ILE A 60 -2.45 -5.65 -0.10
N PRO A 61 -2.09 -5.90 1.17
CA PRO A 61 -2.61 -7.02 1.94
C PRO A 61 -4.15 -7.04 2.06
N ALA A 62 -4.75 -8.23 2.10
CA ALA A 62 -6.21 -8.39 2.18
C ALA A 62 -6.85 -7.75 3.42
N ASP A 63 -6.12 -7.67 4.54
CA ASP A 63 -6.55 -6.98 5.77
C ASP A 63 -6.52 -5.44 5.64
N GLN A 64 -5.93 -4.91 4.56
CA GLN A 64 -5.89 -3.48 4.23
C GLN A 64 -6.68 -3.12 2.96
N GLU A 65 -7.31 -4.09 2.29
CA GLU A 65 -8.11 -3.84 1.06
C GLU A 65 -9.21 -2.80 1.30
N GLN A 66 -9.91 -2.86 2.44
CA GLN A 66 -10.97 -1.89 2.75
C GLN A 66 -10.46 -0.45 2.87
N LEU A 67 -9.27 -0.27 3.45
CA LEU A 67 -8.64 1.04 3.55
C LEU A 67 -8.19 1.56 2.18
N ALA A 68 -7.69 0.68 1.31
CA ALA A 68 -7.35 1.01 -0.07
C ALA A 68 -8.58 1.45 -0.87
N GLU A 69 -9.68 0.70 -0.79
CA GLU A 69 -10.95 1.00 -1.45
C GLU A 69 -11.55 2.33 -0.95
N GLN A 70 -11.48 2.58 0.37
CA GLN A 70 -11.90 3.86 0.94
C GLN A 70 -11.06 5.02 0.40
N ALA A 71 -9.72 4.87 0.37
CA ALA A 71 -8.83 5.89 -0.18
C ALA A 71 -9.09 6.16 -1.67
N ILE A 72 -9.39 5.12 -2.46
CA ILE A 72 -9.81 5.25 -3.86
C ILE A 72 -11.07 6.10 -3.95
N ALA A 73 -12.10 5.76 -3.18
CA ALA A 73 -13.41 6.42 -3.22
C ALA A 73 -13.37 7.88 -2.74
N GLU A 74 -12.52 8.19 -1.74
CA GLU A 74 -12.45 9.52 -1.13
C GLU A 74 -11.44 10.46 -1.81
N CYS A 75 -10.68 9.99 -2.80
CA CYS A 75 -9.76 10.84 -3.55
C CYS A 75 -10.54 11.98 -4.26
N PRO A 76 -10.36 13.27 -3.90
CA PRO A 76 -11.19 14.36 -4.43
C PRO A 76 -11.04 14.57 -5.94
N ARG A 77 -9.92 14.13 -6.49
CA ARG A 77 -9.61 14.22 -7.92
C ARG A 77 -9.83 12.91 -8.67
N ALA A 78 -10.25 11.86 -7.97
CA ALA A 78 -10.35 10.49 -8.46
C ALA A 78 -9.07 10.05 -9.20
N ALA A 79 -7.92 10.41 -8.63
CA ALA A 79 -6.59 10.07 -9.12
C ALA A 79 -6.15 8.65 -8.75
N LEU A 80 -6.92 7.95 -7.91
CA LEU A 80 -6.66 6.58 -7.50
C LEU A 80 -7.63 5.63 -8.19
N SER A 81 -7.15 4.45 -8.57
CA SER A 81 -7.98 3.38 -9.14
C SER A 81 -7.47 2.02 -8.71
N ARG A 82 -8.38 1.04 -8.64
CA ARG A 82 -8.03 -0.37 -8.41
C ARG A 82 -7.31 -0.91 -9.65
N GLY A 83 -6.18 -1.57 -9.45
CA GLY A 83 -5.47 -2.34 -10.46
C GLY A 83 -5.74 -3.83 -10.31
N ASP A 84 -5.80 -4.54 -11.44
CA ASP A 84 -5.98 -5.99 -11.54
C ASP A 84 -4.63 -6.76 -11.48
#